data_AF-A0A2M7BJ79-F1
#
_entry.id   AF-A0A2M7BJ79-F1
#
_cell.length_a   1.000
_cell.length_b   1.000
_cell.length_c   1.000
_cell.angle_alpha   90.00
_cell.angle_beta   90.00
_cell.angle_gamma   90.00
#
_symmetry.space_group_name_H-M   'P 1'
#
loop_
_entity.id
_entity.type
_entity.pdbx_description
1 polymer ?
#
loop_
_entity_poly.entity_id
_entity_poly.type
_entity_poly.pdbx_seq_one_letter_code
_entity_poly.pdbx_strand_id
1 'polypeptide(L)'
;MDFIPGRKNPKKNVAKKYYLCKSVYLYIDMGTDMTASALRKQIQELQWEAAGLLGLIKQRRPFIRGIVYPLRRKCGKTVCRCQEGHLHESWVLSVPAQGGKRMRTVPRGKRLTWQSLAGRYRRFRRARARLVKLFAAIIKLIDELERERTVSPPP
;
A
#
# COMPACT_ATOMS: atom_id res chain seq x y z
N MET A 1 46.80 -34.45 21.65
CA MET A 1 46.45 -34.27 20.23
C MET A 1 44.95 -34.50 20.07
N ASP A 2 44.09 -33.62 19.59
CA ASP A 2 44.06 -32.17 19.44
C ASP A 2 42.58 -31.80 19.17
N PHE A 3 42.13 -30.70 19.76
CA PHE A 3 41.38 -29.60 19.11
C PHE A 3 39.99 -29.83 18.42
N ILE A 4 38.95 -29.40 19.15
CA ILE A 4 37.67 -28.70 18.82
C ILE A 4 37.61 -27.99 17.44
N PRO A 5 36.46 -27.61 16.78
CA PRO A 5 35.02 -27.90 16.95
C PRO A 5 34.27 -28.30 15.65
N GLY A 6 33.14 -29.00 15.81
CA GLY A 6 32.05 -28.96 14.83
C GLY A 6 31.42 -27.56 14.75
N ARG A 7 31.50 -26.92 13.58
CA ARG A 7 31.01 -25.55 13.33
C ARG A 7 29.50 -25.39 13.53
N LYS A 8 29.17 -24.30 14.23
CA LYS A 8 27.92 -23.55 14.39
C LYS A 8 26.88 -23.69 13.24
N ASN A 9 25.64 -24.03 13.62
CA ASN A 9 24.36 -23.26 13.55
C ASN A 9 24.07 -22.40 12.28
N PRO A 10 22.82 -21.99 11.96
CA PRO A 10 21.48 -22.52 12.23
C PRO A 10 20.72 -22.79 10.92
N LYS A 11 19.58 -23.48 11.02
CA LYS A 11 18.49 -23.36 10.04
C LYS A 11 18.21 -21.87 9.81
N LYS A 12 18.65 -21.33 8.67
CA LYS A 12 18.33 -19.97 8.23
C LYS A 12 16.84 -19.93 7.92
N ASN A 13 16.08 -19.66 8.98
CA ASN A 13 14.79 -19.04 9.00
C ASN A 13 14.70 -18.09 7.81
N VAL A 14 13.87 -18.44 6.83
CA VAL A 14 13.67 -17.68 5.59
C VAL A 14 12.79 -16.46 5.91
N ALA A 15 13.28 -15.61 6.80
CA ALA A 15 12.74 -14.29 7.08
C ALA A 15 13.26 -13.33 6.01
N LYS A 16 12.70 -13.39 4.80
CA LYS A 16 12.90 -12.37 3.77
C LYS A 16 11.60 -11.67 3.42
N LYS A 17 11.26 -10.72 4.31
CA LYS A 17 11.03 -9.31 3.97
C LYS A 17 9.96 -9.04 2.89
N TYR A 18 8.70 -9.36 3.21
CA TYR A 18 7.57 -8.66 2.61
C TYR A 18 7.56 -7.22 3.14
N TYR A 19 8.02 -6.29 2.32
CA TYR A 19 7.95 -4.86 2.61
C TYR A 19 6.48 -4.40 2.65
N LEU A 20 6.11 -3.84 3.81
CA LEU A 20 5.00 -2.92 4.09
C LEU A 20 3.59 -3.53 4.32
N CYS A 21 3.40 -4.06 5.53
CA CYS A 21 2.24 -3.72 6.37
C CYS A 21 2.48 -3.94 7.88
N LYS A 22 3.68 -3.63 8.39
CA LYS A 22 3.93 -3.60 9.84
C LYS A 22 3.29 -2.39 10.56
N SER A 23 2.61 -1.50 9.85
CA SER A 23 1.94 -0.32 10.44
C SER A 23 0.41 -0.45 10.53
N VAL A 24 -0.17 -1.63 10.30
CA VAL A 24 -1.62 -1.83 10.51
C VAL A 24 -1.94 -1.99 12.00
N TYR A 25 -0.95 -2.36 12.80
CA TYR A 25 -1.10 -2.64 14.24
C TYR A 25 -0.76 -1.48 15.18
N LEU A 26 -0.47 -0.28 14.66
CA LEU A 26 -0.12 0.85 15.51
C LEU A 26 -1.14 1.97 15.34
N TYR A 27 -1.74 2.32 16.48
CA TYR A 27 -2.65 3.43 16.75
C TYR A 27 -4.06 3.33 16.17
N ILE A 28 -4.97 2.78 16.98
CA ILE A 28 -6.20 3.48 17.41
C ILE A 28 -6.48 2.98 18.83
N ASP A 29 -5.95 3.70 19.83
CA ASP A 29 -6.54 3.80 21.17
C ASP A 29 -7.55 4.95 21.07
N MET A 30 -8.83 4.63 21.06
CA MET A 30 -9.88 5.59 21.39
C MET A 30 -10.78 4.87 22.39
N GLY A 31 -10.37 4.96 23.67
CA GLY A 31 -11.23 4.68 24.80
C GLY A 31 -12.30 5.77 24.85
N THR A 32 -13.49 5.40 24.42
CA THR A 32 -14.74 6.10 24.73
C THR A 32 -15.75 4.99 24.98
N ASP A 33 -16.36 4.97 26.17
CA ASP A 33 -17.48 4.07 26.45
C ASP A 33 -18.63 4.43 25.50
N MET A 34 -18.74 3.67 24.42
CA MET A 34 -19.78 3.84 23.41
C MET A 34 -20.91 2.86 23.68
N THR A 35 -22.15 3.34 23.60
CA THR A 35 -23.32 2.48 23.74
C THR A 35 -23.39 1.44 22.61
N ALA A 36 -24.04 0.30 22.86
CA ALA A 36 -24.25 -0.73 21.86
C ALA A 36 -24.94 -0.22 20.58
N SER A 37 -25.78 0.82 20.66
CA SER A 37 -26.41 1.43 19.47
C SER A 37 -25.41 2.26 18.66
N ALA A 38 -24.52 3.01 19.32
CA ALA A 38 -23.45 3.75 18.65
C ALA A 38 -22.44 2.82 17.97
N LEU A 39 -22.05 1.72 18.61
CA LEU A 39 -21.17 0.69 18.04
C LEU A 39 -21.75 0.11 16.75
N ARG A 40 -23.03 -0.28 16.75
CA ARG A 40 -23.72 -0.79 15.54
C ARG A 40 -23.75 0.23 14.42
N LYS A 41 -24.04 1.50 14.73
CA LYS A 41 -24.06 2.58 13.74
C LYS A 41 -22.68 2.76 13.08
N GLN A 42 -21.61 2.78 13.87
CA GLN A 42 -20.26 2.90 13.34
C GLN A 42 -19.88 1.69 12.47
N ILE A 43 -20.22 0.47 12.88
CA ILE A 43 -20.02 -0.72 12.06
C ILE A 43 -20.72 -0.56 10.70
N GLN A 44 -21.96 -0.09 10.68
CA GLN A 44 -22.73 0.13 9.45
C GLN A 44 -22.09 1.18 8.52
N GLU A 45 -21.59 2.28 9.08
CA GLU A 45 -20.88 3.32 8.33
C GLU A 45 -19.60 2.77 7.67
N LEU A 46 -18.79 2.01 8.43
CA LEU A 46 -17.57 1.40 7.89
C LEU A 46 -17.89 0.33 6.84
N GLN A 47 -19.01 -0.38 6.96
CA GLN A 47 -19.48 -1.33 5.95
C GLN A 47 -19.86 -0.63 4.63
N TRP A 48 -20.56 0.51 4.69
CA TRP A 48 -20.88 1.29 3.48
C TRP A 48 -19.62 1.81 2.80
N GLU A 49 -18.64 2.30 3.57
CA GLU A 49 -17.35 2.71 3.00
C GLU A 49 -16.64 1.51 2.34
N ALA A 50 -16.62 0.36 3.01
CA ALA A 50 -16.02 -0.87 2.48
C ALA A 50 -16.69 -1.32 1.18
N ALA A 51 -18.02 -1.24 1.09
CA ALA A 51 -18.77 -1.55 -0.13
C ALA A 51 -18.35 -0.66 -1.30
N GLY A 52 -18.19 0.65 -1.08
CA GLY A 52 -17.69 1.59 -2.10
C GLY A 52 -16.27 1.25 -2.57
N LEU A 53 -15.37 0.93 -1.64
CA LEU A 53 -14.00 0.52 -1.98
C LEU A 53 -13.96 -0.80 -2.76
N LEU A 54 -14.79 -1.77 -2.38
CA LEU A 54 -14.95 -3.03 -3.09
C LEU A 54 -15.50 -2.81 -4.50
N GLY A 55 -16.43 -1.88 -4.69
CA GLY A 55 -16.92 -1.46 -6.00
C GLY A 55 -15.79 -0.97 -6.91
N LEU A 56 -14.86 -0.17 -6.39
CA LEU A 56 -13.66 0.28 -7.12
C LEU A 56 -12.73 -0.89 -7.45
N ILE A 57 -12.46 -1.76 -6.48
CA ILE A 57 -11.54 -2.91 -6.62
C ILE A 57 -12.05 -3.91 -7.66
N LYS A 58 -13.36 -4.12 -7.74
CA LYS A 58 -14.02 -5.06 -8.67
C LYS A 58 -14.08 -4.56 -10.12
N GLN A 59 -13.68 -3.33 -10.41
CA GLN A 59 -13.70 -2.79 -11.78
C GLN A 59 -12.79 -3.59 -12.72
N ARG A 60 -13.29 -3.92 -13.93
CA ARG A 60 -12.53 -4.67 -14.95
C ARG A 60 -11.49 -3.84 -15.72
N ARG A 61 -11.45 -2.53 -15.50
CA ARG A 61 -10.59 -1.62 -16.27
C ARG A 61 -9.11 -1.94 -15.98
N PRO A 62 -8.27 -2.16 -17.01
CA PRO A 62 -6.87 -2.51 -16.80
C PRO A 62 -6.10 -1.33 -16.21
N PHE A 63 -4.99 -1.65 -15.55
CA PHE A 63 -4.06 -0.71 -14.96
C PHE A 63 -2.61 -1.22 -15.04
N ILE A 64 -1.64 -0.30 -14.96
CA ILE A 64 -0.21 -0.64 -14.97
C ILE A 64 0.44 -0.23 -13.66
N ARG A 65 1.31 -1.08 -13.13
CA ARG A 65 2.08 -0.76 -11.92
C ARG A 65 3.06 0.37 -12.21
N GLY A 66 3.09 1.37 -11.34
CA GLY A 66 4.09 2.44 -11.37
C GLY A 66 3.51 3.84 -11.38
N ILE A 67 4.34 4.81 -11.72
CA ILE A 67 3.99 6.22 -11.85
C ILE A 67 4.57 6.74 -13.16
N VAL A 68 3.79 7.55 -13.88
CA VAL A 68 4.22 8.21 -15.11
C VAL A 68 4.52 9.68 -14.84
N TYR A 69 5.74 10.11 -15.12
CA TYR A 69 6.20 11.49 -14.86
C TYR A 69 7.23 11.94 -15.90
N PRO A 70 7.47 13.26 -16.05
CA PRO A 70 8.52 13.76 -16.92
C PRO A 70 9.88 13.60 -16.24
N LEU A 71 10.81 12.92 -16.90
CA LEU A 71 12.20 12.82 -16.50
C LEU A 71 13.00 13.89 -17.23
N ARG A 72 13.62 14.79 -16.46
CA ARG A 72 14.51 15.84 -16.95
C ARG A 72 15.96 15.50 -16.59
N ARG A 73 16.86 15.55 -17.56
CA ARG A 73 18.29 15.20 -17.34
C ARG A 73 19.24 15.95 -18.26
N LYS A 74 20.49 16.06 -17.82
CA LYS A 74 21.63 16.42 -18.66
C LYS A 74 22.08 15.20 -19.46
N CYS A 75 22.62 15.40 -20.66
CA CYS A 75 23.12 14.31 -21.51
C CYS A 75 24.63 14.03 -21.32
N GLY A 76 25.35 14.89 -20.59
CA GLY A 76 26.80 14.75 -20.37
C GLY A 76 27.67 15.36 -21.47
N LYS A 77 27.09 15.75 -22.62
CA LYS A 77 27.82 16.47 -23.67
C LYS A 77 28.09 17.91 -23.21
N THR A 78 29.32 18.38 -23.42
CA THR A 78 29.78 19.72 -23.05
C THR A 78 29.09 20.81 -23.87
N VAL A 79 28.91 20.58 -25.18
CA VAL A 79 28.31 21.54 -26.13
C VAL A 79 26.79 21.51 -26.21
N CYS A 80 26.11 20.83 -25.28
CA CYS A 80 24.66 20.71 -25.36
C CYS A 80 23.96 21.81 -24.56
N ARG A 81 22.91 22.41 -25.14
CA ARG A 81 21.99 23.37 -24.47
C ARG A 81 21.48 22.95 -23.09
N CYS A 82 21.51 21.65 -22.77
CA CYS A 82 21.16 21.16 -21.43
C CYS A 82 22.13 21.63 -20.34
N GLN A 83 23.34 22.09 -20.69
CA GLN A 83 24.28 22.71 -19.76
C GLN A 83 23.87 24.12 -19.37
N GLU A 84 23.22 24.84 -20.29
CA GLU A 84 22.66 26.20 -20.11
C GLU A 84 21.30 26.19 -19.39
N GLY A 85 20.83 25.03 -18.95
CA GLY A 85 19.56 24.87 -18.22
C GLY A 85 18.41 24.28 -19.03
N HIS A 86 18.56 24.10 -20.35
CA HIS A 86 17.53 23.49 -21.20
C HIS A 86 17.58 21.95 -21.16
N LEU A 87 17.19 21.37 -20.03
CA LEU A 87 17.26 19.92 -19.78
C LEU A 87 16.46 19.11 -20.81
N HIS A 88 16.98 17.93 -21.15
CA HIS A 88 16.24 16.99 -21.98
C HIS A 88 15.08 16.40 -21.19
N GLU A 89 13.87 16.51 -21.73
CA GLU A 89 12.67 15.95 -21.14
C GLU A 89 12.21 14.69 -21.91
N SER A 90 11.85 13.65 -21.16
CA SER A 90 11.19 12.46 -21.68
C SER A 90 10.18 11.94 -20.67
N TRP A 91 9.06 11.38 -21.15
CA TRP A 91 8.08 10.76 -20.26
C TRP A 91 8.52 9.34 -19.91
N VAL A 92 8.47 8.99 -18.63
CA VAL A 92 8.86 7.65 -18.15
C VAL A 92 7.81 7.06 -17.22
N LEU A 93 7.65 5.74 -17.30
CA LEU A 93 7.01 4.92 -16.28
C LEU A 93 8.08 4.41 -15.32
N SER A 94 7.96 4.75 -14.04
CA SER A 94 8.79 4.18 -12.99
C SER A 94 8.04 3.10 -12.22
N VAL A 95 8.62 1.91 -12.19
CA VAL A 95 8.07 0.71 -11.55
C VAL A 95 9.00 0.32 -10.39
N PRO A 96 8.49 0.18 -9.16
CA PRO A 96 9.29 -0.36 -8.06
C PRO A 96 9.77 -1.78 -8.37
N ALA A 97 11.06 -2.03 -8.19
CA ALA A 97 11.72 -3.33 -8.39
C ALA A 97 12.58 -3.67 -7.16
N GLN A 98 13.01 -4.93 -7.00
CA GLN A 98 13.94 -5.27 -5.94
C GLN A 98 15.24 -4.45 -6.10
N GLY A 99 15.65 -3.77 -5.04
CA GLY A 99 16.84 -2.90 -5.05
C GLY A 99 16.64 -1.50 -5.66
N GLY A 100 15.42 -1.10 -6.08
CA GLY A 100 15.19 0.27 -6.55
C GLY A 100 13.99 0.47 -7.48
N LYS A 101 14.20 1.20 -8.57
CA LYS A 101 13.16 1.54 -9.55
C LYS A 101 13.63 1.15 -10.95
N ARG A 102 12.80 0.41 -11.67
CA ARG A 102 12.95 0.20 -13.11
C ARG A 102 12.20 1.29 -13.86
N MET A 103 12.83 1.89 -14.86
CA MET A 103 12.21 2.93 -15.68
C MET A 103 12.01 2.42 -17.10
N ARG A 104 10.87 2.77 -17.70
CA ARG A 104 10.58 2.53 -19.11
C ARG A 104 10.11 3.82 -19.74
N THR A 105 10.72 4.21 -20.85
CA THR A 105 10.29 5.37 -21.63
C THR A 105 8.87 5.16 -22.14
N VAL A 106 8.03 6.18 -22.00
CA VAL A 106 6.68 6.17 -22.54
C VAL A 106 6.75 6.44 -24.03
N PRO A 107 6.16 5.58 -24.89
CA PRO A 107 6.12 5.84 -26.32
C PRO A 107 5.42 7.17 -26.66
N ARG A 108 5.83 7.80 -27.76
CA ARG A 108 5.15 9.00 -28.26
C ARG A 108 3.66 8.73 -28.45
N GLY A 109 2.83 9.71 -28.11
CA GLY A 109 1.36 9.61 -28.16
C GLY A 109 0.70 8.74 -27.09
N LYS A 110 1.46 7.98 -26.27
CA LYS A 110 0.89 7.09 -25.23
C LYS A 110 0.88 7.69 -23.82
N ARG A 111 1.36 8.92 -23.65
CA ARG A 111 1.43 9.63 -22.35
C ARG A 111 0.12 9.56 -21.58
N LEU A 112 -0.97 10.07 -22.16
CA LEU A 112 -2.26 10.16 -21.47
C LEU A 112 -2.82 8.77 -21.12
N THR A 113 -2.69 7.81 -22.04
CA THR A 113 -3.09 6.42 -21.81
C THR A 113 -2.33 5.82 -20.61
N TRP A 114 -1.00 5.95 -20.59
CA TRP A 114 -0.19 5.39 -19.51
C TRP A 114 -0.41 6.10 -18.18
N GLN A 115 -0.62 7.42 -18.18
CA GLN A 115 -1.01 8.17 -17.00
C GLN A 115 -2.35 7.68 -16.43
N SER A 116 -3.34 7.45 -17.29
CA SER A 116 -4.64 6.89 -16.89
C SER A 116 -4.49 5.49 -16.29
N LEU A 117 -3.73 4.61 -16.94
CA LEU A 117 -3.47 3.25 -16.45
C LEU A 117 -2.71 3.24 -15.11
N ALA A 118 -1.68 4.07 -14.95
CA ALA A 118 -0.94 4.19 -13.69
C ALA A 118 -1.79 4.83 -12.58
N GLY A 119 -2.64 5.79 -12.94
CA GLY A 119 -3.61 6.40 -12.02
C GLY A 119 -4.63 5.40 -11.48
N ARG A 120 -5.15 4.50 -12.34
CA ARG A 120 -6.02 3.40 -11.91
C ARG A 120 -5.32 2.47 -10.93
N TYR A 121 -4.06 2.08 -11.20
CA TYR A 121 -3.29 1.25 -10.28
C TYR A 121 -3.10 1.92 -8.91
N ARG A 122 -2.80 3.22 -8.90
CA ARG A 122 -2.67 3.99 -7.65
C ARG A 122 -3.98 3.98 -6.86
N ARG A 123 -5.13 4.22 -7.52
CA ARG A 123 -6.45 4.17 -6.86
C ARG A 123 -6.75 2.79 -6.30
N PHE A 124 -6.50 1.73 -7.07
CA PHE A 124 -6.66 0.35 -6.61
C PHE A 124 -5.83 0.06 -5.37
N ARG A 125 -4.54 0.42 -5.38
CA ARG A 125 -3.64 0.19 -4.23
C ARG A 125 -4.06 0.98 -2.99
N ARG A 126 -4.53 2.22 -3.15
CA ARG A 126 -5.07 3.03 -2.04
C ARG A 126 -6.34 2.42 -1.47
N ALA A 127 -7.29 2.03 -2.34
CA ALA A 127 -8.53 1.39 -1.92
C ALA A 127 -8.26 0.10 -1.14
N ARG A 128 -7.36 -0.76 -1.63
CA ARG A 128 -6.94 -1.98 -0.92
C ARG A 128 -6.35 -1.66 0.46
N ALA A 129 -5.46 -0.66 0.55
CA ALA A 129 -4.84 -0.28 1.82
C ALA A 129 -5.87 0.26 2.83
N ARG A 130 -6.83 1.08 2.36
CA ARG A 130 -7.93 1.57 3.20
C ARG A 130 -8.84 0.43 3.66
N LEU A 131 -9.18 -0.49 2.76
CA LEU A 131 -10.02 -1.65 3.07
C LEU A 131 -9.44 -2.50 4.21
N VAL A 132 -8.13 -2.75 4.21
CA VAL A 132 -7.45 -3.44 5.32
C VAL A 132 -7.63 -2.72 6.65
N LYS A 133 -7.51 -1.38 6.66
CA LYS A 133 -7.72 -0.58 7.87
C LYS A 133 -9.17 -0.59 8.34
N LEU A 134 -10.12 -0.52 7.41
CA LEU A 134 -11.55 -0.59 7.73
C LEU A 134 -11.92 -1.91 8.38
N PHE A 135 -11.48 -3.04 7.82
CA PHE A 135 -11.77 -4.34 8.43
C PHE A 135 -11.14 -4.47 9.81
N ALA A 136 -9.91 -3.99 10.01
CA ALA A 136 -9.30 -3.97 11.34
C ALA A 136 -10.12 -3.14 12.34
N ALA A 137 -10.67 -2.00 11.92
CA ALA A 137 -11.53 -1.17 12.77
C ALA A 137 -12.89 -1.84 13.05
N ILE A 138 -13.50 -2.49 12.06
CA ILE A 138 -14.77 -3.22 12.23
C ILE A 138 -14.60 -4.35 13.25
N ILE A 139 -13.51 -5.12 13.18
CA ILE A 139 -13.25 -6.19 14.16
C ILE A 139 -13.16 -5.62 15.58
N LYS A 140 -12.41 -4.53 15.78
CA LYS A 140 -12.35 -3.87 17.10
C LYS A 140 -13.72 -3.44 17.62
N LEU A 141 -14.57 -2.87 16.76
CA LEU A 141 -15.94 -2.48 17.16
C LEU A 141 -16.81 -3.68 17.50
N ILE A 142 -16.59 -4.83 16.85
CA ILE A 142 -17.25 -6.09 17.20
C ILE A 142 -16.78 -6.57 18.57
N ASP A 143 -15.47 -6.52 18.86
CA ASP A 143 -14.91 -6.91 20.16
C ASP A 143 -15.46 -6.03 21.31
N GLU A 144 -15.68 -4.72 21.05
CA GLU A 144 -16.36 -3.83 22.01
C GLU A 144 -17.84 -4.17 22.17
N LEU A 145 -18.52 -4.47 21.06
CA LEU A 145 -19.93 -4.85 21.11
C LEU A 145 -20.14 -6.18 21.83
N GLU A 146 -19.18 -7.11 21.74
CA GLU A 146 -19.17 -8.35 22.50
C GLU A 146 -19.04 -8.06 24.00
N ARG A 147 -18.05 -7.24 24.40
CA ARG A 147 -17.86 -6.86 25.81
C ARG A 147 -19.11 -6.23 26.41
N GLU A 148 -19.73 -5.28 25.71
CA GLU A 148 -20.95 -4.61 26.17
C GLU A 148 -22.15 -5.54 26.31
N ARG A 149 -22.22 -6.63 25.53
CA ARG A 149 -23.34 -7.57 25.53
C ARG A 149 -23.12 -8.82 26.36
N THR A 150 -21.90 -9.04 26.83
CA THR A 150 -21.55 -10.24 27.60
C THR A 150 -22.15 -10.12 28.99
N VAL A 151 -23.07 -11.03 29.31
CA VAL A 151 -23.61 -11.19 30.67
C VAL A 151 -22.93 -12.37 31.35
N SER A 152 -22.68 -12.26 32.66
CA SER A 152 -22.14 -13.37 33.44
C SER A 152 -23.09 -14.57 33.42
N PRO A 153 -22.57 -15.81 33.44
CA PRO A 153 -23.40 -16.99 33.53
C PRO A 153 -24.25 -16.96 34.82
N PRO A 154 -25.49 -17.47 34.79
CA PRO A 154 -26.30 -17.61 36.00
C PRO A 154 -25.62 -18.57 37.01
N PRO A 155 -25.89 -18.42 38.32
CA PRO A 155 -25.31 -19.24 39.37
C PRO A 155 -25.70 -20.73 39.29
#